data_AF-A0A8S9C1D6-F1
#
_entry.id   AF-A0A8S9C1D6-F1
#
_cell.length_a   1.000
_cell.length_b   1.000
_cell.length_c   1.000
_cell.angle_alpha   90.00
_cell.angle_beta   90.00
_cell.angle_gamma   90.00
#
_symmetry.space_group_name_H-M   'P 1'
#
loop_
_entity.id
_entity.type
_entity.pdbx_description
1 polymer ?
#
loop_
_entity_poly.entity_id
_entity_poly.type
_entity_poly.pdbx_seq_one_letter_code
_entity_poly.pdbx_strand_id
1 'polypeptide(L)'
;MTGRRDSGRRPSRSASQSHRHSTQPDPSRRASTSGRRRHSSAVVVPVSAGAGVGLARNPSQGHREAHQHPNIEDDLPNPTPAAYYVRDLARALRANAAGASARFATRLDNVQLGILRDPLPADLGIHLTAGIRFFLESWVGIFDTVFFFGTLIRRGLEGGFSLYNKPGSRVQGFYEKEKKNIRINTWDSGDDPAAYAERLVCVLFHTMLNAFCDLYRCKCSDCLRKNSANHGGIGTGHGPPWSNAMAAMQEELQKEVRWVVDCHITESVQLEMAQSDWQPRNDQLARWGIGSSARPVTPPARHPPVLSPPVRPPPIRLPADNDDDDHHHYHRRRTEVKRRDNAEDDDDHHRRAGVKQKKQTKKCVIM
;
A
#
# COMPACT_ATOMS: atom_id res chain seq x y z
N MET A 1 -0.57 42.04 49.61
CA MET A 1 -2.02 42.01 49.34
C MET A 1 -2.27 40.91 48.31
N THR A 2 -2.48 39.62 48.58
CA THR A 2 -3.34 38.85 49.54
C THR A 2 -4.84 38.83 49.22
N GLY A 3 -5.25 37.80 48.46
CA GLY A 3 -6.60 37.24 48.27
C GLY A 3 -6.44 35.99 47.36
N ARG A 4 -6.91 34.74 47.61
CA ARG A 4 -7.96 34.16 48.48
C ARG A 4 -9.35 34.78 48.19
N ARG A 5 -10.43 34.04 47.88
CA ARG A 5 -10.66 32.59 47.59
C ARG A 5 -11.70 32.49 46.43
N ASP A 6 -12.49 31.45 46.12
CA ASP A 6 -12.76 30.04 46.53
C ASP A 6 -13.14 29.31 45.19
N SER A 7 -12.91 28.01 44.91
CA SER A 7 -13.33 26.72 45.51
C SER A 7 -14.81 26.32 45.28
N GLY A 8 -14.99 25.13 44.66
CA GLY A 8 -16.29 24.56 44.24
C GLY A 8 -16.28 24.13 42.75
N ARG A 9 -16.89 23.02 42.32
CA ARG A 9 -17.63 21.97 43.04
C ARG A 9 -17.57 20.66 42.23
N ARG A 10 -17.35 19.52 42.90
CA ARG A 10 -17.19 18.18 42.27
C ARG A 10 -18.51 17.39 42.33
N PRO A 11 -19.06 16.87 41.22
CA PRO A 11 -20.06 15.81 41.27
C PRO A 11 -19.39 14.45 41.44
N SER A 12 -20.00 13.57 42.25
CA SER A 12 -19.50 12.23 42.53
C SER A 12 -20.36 11.16 41.84
N ARG A 13 -19.70 10.08 41.41
CA ARG A 13 -20.20 8.69 41.32
C ARG A 13 -21.67 8.45 40.95
N SER A 14 -21.87 7.73 39.85
CA SER A 14 -22.85 6.65 39.79
C SER A 14 -22.16 5.40 39.26
N ALA A 15 -22.03 4.39 40.11
CA ALA A 15 -21.46 3.09 39.75
C ALA A 15 -22.59 2.07 39.73
N SER A 16 -22.93 1.57 38.55
CA SER A 16 -23.93 0.50 38.38
C SER A 16 -23.21 -0.81 38.18
N GLN A 17 -23.13 -1.62 39.24
CA GLN A 17 -22.76 -3.02 39.15
C GLN A 17 -23.94 -3.80 38.54
N SER A 18 -23.67 -4.65 37.55
CA SER A 18 -24.63 -5.68 37.11
C SER A 18 -23.95 -7.04 37.02
N HIS A 19 -24.67 -8.01 37.55
CA HIS A 19 -24.33 -9.41 37.77
C HIS A 19 -23.69 -10.10 36.55
N ARG A 20 -22.53 -10.75 36.74
CA ARG A 20 -22.45 -12.23 36.85
C ARG A 20 -23.35 -12.99 35.86
N HIS A 21 -22.75 -13.45 34.76
CA HIS A 21 -23.01 -14.81 34.28
C HIS A 21 -21.69 -15.54 34.06
N SER A 22 -21.51 -16.62 34.81
CA SER A 22 -20.42 -17.57 34.65
C SER A 22 -20.92 -18.73 33.81
N THR A 23 -20.42 -18.87 32.59
CA THR A 23 -20.60 -20.08 31.77
C THR A 23 -19.32 -20.90 31.82
N GLN A 24 -19.40 -22.11 32.36
CA GLN A 24 -18.29 -23.06 32.40
C GLN A 24 -17.98 -23.61 30.99
N PRO A 25 -16.74 -24.07 30.74
CA PRO A 25 -16.40 -24.76 29.50
C PRO A 25 -16.97 -26.19 29.48
N ASP A 26 -17.54 -26.58 28.34
CA ASP A 26 -18.01 -27.95 28.08
C ASP A 26 -16.87 -28.84 27.54
N PRO A 27 -16.46 -29.92 28.24
CA PRO A 27 -15.33 -30.76 27.86
C PRO A 27 -15.76 -32.06 27.14
N SER A 28 -16.59 -31.96 26.08
CA SER A 28 -17.36 -33.11 25.57
C SER A 28 -17.27 -33.40 24.07
N ARG A 29 -16.08 -33.57 23.47
CA ARG A 29 -15.95 -34.44 22.27
C ARG A 29 -14.54 -34.98 21.95
N ARG A 30 -14.30 -36.20 22.42
CA ARG A 30 -13.42 -37.14 21.70
C ARG A 30 -14.13 -37.60 20.42
N ALA A 31 -13.47 -37.50 19.28
CA ALA A 31 -13.80 -38.27 18.08
C ALA A 31 -12.50 -38.72 17.42
N SER A 32 -12.18 -40.00 17.54
CA SER A 32 -10.95 -40.59 17.02
C SER A 32 -11.07 -40.84 15.51
N THR A 33 -10.13 -40.34 14.71
CA THR A 33 -9.92 -40.79 13.33
C THR A 33 -8.51 -41.32 13.15
N SER A 34 -8.39 -42.64 13.35
CA SER A 34 -7.23 -43.44 12.98
C SER A 34 -6.99 -43.37 11.45
N GLY A 35 -5.80 -42.96 11.03
CA GLY A 35 -5.52 -42.61 9.62
C GLY A 35 -4.15 -43.02 9.10
N ARG A 36 -3.78 -44.31 9.22
CA ARG A 36 -2.75 -45.00 8.43
C ARG A 36 -1.39 -44.29 8.25
N ARG A 37 -0.43 -44.59 9.15
CA ARG A 37 0.99 -44.66 8.77
C ARG A 37 1.14 -45.65 7.60
N ARG A 38 1.74 -45.23 6.48
CA ARG A 38 2.42 -46.15 5.56
C ARG A 38 3.92 -46.12 5.87
N HIS A 39 4.41 -47.20 6.45
CA HIS A 39 5.82 -47.51 6.45
C HIS A 39 6.20 -47.96 5.03
N SER A 40 7.06 -47.20 4.35
CA SER A 40 7.74 -47.69 3.15
C SER A 40 9.03 -48.37 3.59
N SER A 41 9.18 -49.64 3.21
CA SER A 41 10.24 -50.52 3.69
C SER A 41 11.64 -50.05 3.31
N ALA A 42 12.60 -50.29 4.21
CA ALA A 42 14.01 -50.14 3.90
C ALA A 42 14.43 -51.14 2.81
N VAL A 43 15.15 -50.66 1.79
CA VAL A 43 15.96 -51.52 0.92
C VAL A 43 17.35 -51.58 1.53
N VAL A 44 17.71 -52.75 2.06
CA VAL A 44 19.07 -53.06 2.49
C VAL A 44 19.89 -53.41 1.26
N VAL A 45 20.92 -52.63 0.96
CA VAL A 45 21.93 -52.96 -0.06
C VAL A 45 23.24 -53.25 0.68
N PRO A 46 23.95 -54.36 0.38
CA PRO A 46 25.09 -54.80 1.18
C PRO A 46 26.34 -53.94 0.99
N VAL A 47 27.18 -54.00 2.02
CA VAL A 47 28.48 -53.31 2.13
C VAL A 47 29.47 -53.78 1.06
N SER A 48 30.13 -52.83 0.39
CA SER A 48 31.40 -53.06 -0.31
C SER A 48 32.50 -52.32 0.43
N ALA A 49 33.47 -53.05 0.97
CA ALA A 49 34.60 -52.48 1.70
C ALA A 49 35.64 -51.89 0.73
N GLY A 50 35.70 -50.56 0.64
CA GLY A 50 36.75 -49.82 -0.06
C GLY A 50 37.65 -49.09 0.93
N ALA A 51 38.87 -49.57 1.12
CA ALA A 51 39.88 -48.86 1.91
C ALA A 51 40.32 -47.60 1.16
N GLY A 52 40.05 -46.41 1.73
CA GLY A 52 40.27 -45.12 1.06
C GLY A 52 40.77 -44.05 2.02
N VAL A 53 42.07 -43.82 1.98
CA VAL A 53 42.85 -42.64 2.42
C VAL A 53 42.10 -41.58 3.24
N GLY A 54 42.49 -41.46 4.52
CA GLY A 54 41.97 -40.43 5.42
C GLY A 54 42.40 -39.01 5.04
N LEU A 55 41.58 -38.32 4.24
CA LEU A 55 41.64 -36.87 4.11
C LEU A 55 40.99 -36.23 5.34
N ALA A 56 41.76 -35.41 6.05
CA ALA A 56 41.30 -34.71 7.26
C ALA A 56 40.05 -33.87 6.95
N ARG A 57 38.91 -34.22 7.57
CA ARG A 57 37.68 -33.40 7.50
C ARG A 57 37.95 -32.07 8.19
N ASN A 58 38.04 -31.03 7.39
CA ASN A 58 38.26 -29.66 7.82
C ASN A 58 37.08 -29.23 8.75
N PRO A 59 37.29 -28.98 10.06
CA PRO A 59 36.20 -28.76 11.02
C PRO A 59 35.58 -27.36 10.93
N SER A 60 35.81 -26.65 9.83
CA SER A 60 35.44 -25.24 9.61
C SER A 60 34.09 -25.04 8.92
N GLN A 61 33.30 -26.10 8.70
CA GLN A 61 31.84 -25.99 8.52
C GLN A 61 31.15 -25.77 9.88
N GLY A 62 31.49 -24.67 10.54
CA GLY A 62 30.65 -24.13 11.59
C GLY A 62 29.25 -23.90 11.00
N HIS A 63 28.23 -24.43 11.67
CA HIS A 63 26.84 -24.12 11.34
C HIS A 63 26.68 -22.60 11.39
N ARG A 64 26.66 -21.94 10.22
CA ARG A 64 26.14 -20.58 10.12
C ARG A 64 24.68 -20.69 10.53
N GLU A 65 24.40 -20.27 11.76
CA GLU A 65 23.04 -20.05 12.23
C GLU A 65 22.30 -19.29 11.14
N ALA A 66 21.23 -19.90 10.62
CA ALA A 66 20.51 -19.33 9.50
C ALA A 66 19.96 -17.99 9.98
N HIS A 67 20.47 -16.88 9.44
CA HIS A 67 20.11 -15.53 9.87
C HIS A 67 18.59 -15.41 9.90
N GLN A 68 18.05 -15.44 11.12
CA GLN A 68 16.61 -15.44 11.34
C GLN A 68 16.15 -13.99 11.29
N HIS A 69 15.07 -13.75 10.56
CA HIS A 69 14.41 -12.46 10.54
C HIS A 69 13.19 -12.53 11.46
N PRO A 70 12.85 -11.46 12.19
CA PRO A 70 11.59 -11.39 12.93
C PRO A 70 10.41 -11.49 11.94
N ASN A 71 9.22 -11.83 12.45
CA ASN A 71 7.96 -11.64 11.72
C ASN A 71 7.45 -10.22 11.98
N ILE A 72 7.01 -9.51 10.94
CA ILE A 72 6.50 -8.14 11.11
C ILE A 72 5.23 -8.08 11.95
N GLU A 73 4.43 -9.15 11.92
CA GLU A 73 3.17 -9.24 12.66
C GLU A 73 3.38 -9.27 14.19
N ASP A 74 4.51 -9.82 14.64
CA ASP A 74 4.89 -9.90 16.05
C ASP A 74 5.37 -8.54 16.61
N ASP A 75 5.95 -7.70 15.75
CA ASP A 75 6.48 -6.37 16.09
C ASP A 75 5.43 -5.23 15.93
N LEU A 76 4.17 -5.54 15.57
CA LEU A 76 3.12 -4.52 15.46
C LEU A 76 2.69 -3.97 16.83
N PRO A 77 2.42 -2.65 16.97
CA PRO A 77 2.32 -1.64 15.92
C PRO A 77 3.63 -0.87 15.67
N ASN A 78 4.79 -1.34 16.16
CA ASN A 78 6.06 -0.61 16.13
C ASN A 78 7.18 -1.40 15.40
N PRO A 79 6.99 -1.75 14.12
CA PRO A 79 7.92 -2.60 13.41
C PRO A 79 9.28 -1.91 13.17
N THR A 80 10.35 -2.65 13.46
CA THR A 80 11.74 -2.25 13.20
C THR A 80 11.97 -2.00 11.69
N PRO A 81 12.40 -0.79 11.27
CA PRO A 81 12.74 -0.53 9.86
C PRO A 81 13.86 -1.44 9.37
N ALA A 82 13.79 -1.85 8.10
CA ALA A 82 14.78 -2.68 7.42
C ALA A 82 15.20 -3.98 8.15
N ALA A 83 14.29 -4.66 8.85
CA ALA A 83 14.57 -5.89 9.60
C ALA A 83 14.06 -7.20 8.94
N TYR A 84 12.98 -7.14 8.17
CA TYR A 84 12.17 -8.31 7.83
C TYR A 84 12.55 -8.95 6.49
N TYR A 85 12.36 -10.26 6.35
CA TYR A 85 12.54 -10.90 5.04
C TYR A 85 11.38 -10.55 4.10
N VAL A 86 11.68 -10.13 2.87
CA VAL A 86 10.68 -9.59 1.93
C VAL A 86 9.57 -10.58 1.55
N ARG A 87 9.85 -11.90 1.59
CA ARG A 87 8.82 -12.92 1.37
C ARG A 87 7.81 -13.00 2.51
N ASP A 88 8.24 -12.73 3.73
CA ASP A 88 7.38 -12.74 4.91
C ASP A 88 6.61 -11.41 5.01
N LEU A 89 7.21 -10.27 4.63
CA LEU A 89 6.46 -9.02 4.39
C LEU A 89 5.33 -9.21 3.37
N ALA A 90 5.62 -9.83 2.22
CA ALA A 90 4.60 -10.13 1.21
C ALA A 90 3.54 -11.12 1.70
N ARG A 91 3.90 -12.07 2.59
CA ARG A 91 2.92 -12.97 3.22
C ARG A 91 2.01 -12.22 4.17
N ALA A 92 2.56 -11.40 5.06
CA ALA A 92 1.83 -10.58 6.02
C ALA A 92 0.90 -9.58 5.31
N LEU A 93 1.36 -8.95 4.22
CA LEU A 93 0.51 -8.06 3.41
C LEU A 93 -0.69 -8.79 2.80
N ARG A 94 -0.51 -10.03 2.31
CA ARG A 94 -1.61 -10.85 1.76
C ARG A 94 -2.56 -11.35 2.85
N ALA A 95 -2.02 -11.79 3.98
CA ALA A 95 -2.81 -12.21 5.14
C ALA A 95 -3.63 -11.04 5.70
N ASN A 96 -3.01 -9.86 5.78
CA ASN A 96 -3.71 -8.63 6.11
C ASN A 96 -4.78 -8.34 5.05
N ALA A 97 -4.45 -8.29 3.75
CA ALA A 97 -5.39 -7.99 2.66
C ALA A 97 -6.66 -8.87 2.71
N ALA A 98 -6.55 -10.18 3.00
CA ALA A 98 -7.71 -11.07 3.12
C ALA A 98 -8.75 -10.66 4.20
N GLY A 99 -8.38 -9.76 5.14
CA GLY A 99 -9.30 -9.13 6.09
C GLY A 99 -9.70 -7.69 5.74
N ALA A 100 -9.47 -7.23 4.51
CA ALA A 100 -9.65 -5.83 4.11
C ALA A 100 -11.11 -5.38 4.21
N SER A 101 -12.08 -6.14 3.70
CA SER A 101 -13.51 -5.78 3.78
C SER A 101 -13.98 -5.51 5.22
N ALA A 102 -13.54 -6.35 6.17
CA ALA A 102 -13.82 -6.12 7.60
C ALA A 102 -13.18 -4.82 8.13
N ARG A 103 -12.00 -4.42 7.64
CA ARG A 103 -11.33 -3.16 8.02
C ARG A 103 -11.90 -1.93 7.31
N PHE A 104 -12.36 -2.06 6.06
CA PHE A 104 -13.17 -1.03 5.41
C PHE A 104 -14.41 -0.74 6.26
N ALA A 105 -15.14 -1.77 6.70
CA ALA A 105 -16.34 -1.61 7.53
C ALA A 105 -16.10 -1.13 8.98
N THR A 106 -14.92 -1.36 9.58
CA THR A 106 -14.68 -1.12 11.03
C THR A 106 -13.57 -0.13 11.38
N ARG A 107 -12.73 0.28 10.43
CA ARG A 107 -11.56 1.17 10.69
C ARG A 107 -11.56 2.47 9.90
N LEU A 108 -12.35 2.57 8.84
CA LEU A 108 -12.55 3.84 8.15
C LEU A 108 -13.62 4.66 8.85
N ASP A 109 -13.40 5.97 8.97
CA ASP A 109 -14.45 6.89 9.40
C ASP A 109 -15.49 7.16 8.29
N ASN A 110 -16.56 7.88 8.60
CA ASN A 110 -17.63 8.18 7.65
C ASN A 110 -17.16 9.02 6.44
N VAL A 111 -16.11 9.84 6.58
CA VAL A 111 -15.57 10.67 5.49
C VAL A 111 -14.76 9.77 4.55
N GLN A 112 -13.90 8.92 5.11
CA GLN A 112 -13.13 7.92 4.36
C GLN A 112 -14.04 6.90 3.64
N LEU A 113 -15.13 6.47 4.29
CA LEU A 113 -16.14 5.62 3.68
C LEU A 113 -16.92 6.31 2.56
N GLY A 114 -17.16 7.63 2.66
CA GLY A 114 -17.69 8.44 1.56
C GLY A 114 -16.75 8.41 0.35
N ILE A 115 -15.50 8.84 0.56
CA ILE A 115 -14.45 8.89 -0.48
C ILE A 115 -14.25 7.54 -1.21
N LEU A 116 -14.34 6.42 -0.48
CA LEU A 116 -14.21 5.08 -1.05
C LEU A 116 -15.40 4.69 -1.95
N ARG A 117 -16.61 5.11 -1.59
CA ARG A 117 -17.89 4.66 -2.20
C ARG A 117 -18.43 5.60 -3.26
N ASP A 118 -18.06 6.88 -3.17
CA ASP A 118 -18.45 7.90 -4.14
C ASP A 118 -17.76 7.66 -5.49
N PRO A 119 -18.37 8.08 -6.61
CA PRO A 119 -17.70 8.10 -7.91
C PRO A 119 -16.45 8.98 -7.84
N LEU A 120 -15.36 8.55 -8.49
CA LEU A 120 -14.17 9.39 -8.59
C LEU A 120 -14.47 10.68 -9.40
N PRO A 121 -13.82 11.81 -9.08
CA PRO A 121 -14.03 13.07 -9.78
C PRO A 121 -13.54 12.98 -11.23
N ALA A 122 -14.48 12.97 -12.18
CA ALA A 122 -14.19 12.95 -13.62
C ALA A 122 -13.58 14.25 -14.15
N ASP A 123 -13.55 15.32 -13.34
CA ASP A 123 -12.95 16.60 -13.66
C ASP A 123 -11.56 16.79 -13.04
N LEU A 124 -10.99 15.78 -12.35
CA LEU A 124 -9.74 15.92 -11.58
C LEU A 124 -8.55 16.43 -12.42
N GLY A 125 -8.54 16.19 -13.74
CA GLY A 125 -7.53 16.69 -14.67
C GLY A 125 -7.47 18.22 -14.81
N ILE A 126 -8.58 18.93 -14.53
CA ILE A 126 -8.63 20.40 -14.53
C ILE A 126 -8.43 21.02 -13.14
N HIS A 127 -8.24 20.20 -12.09
CA HIS A 127 -8.01 20.71 -10.74
C HIS A 127 -6.59 21.25 -10.58
N LEU A 128 -6.43 22.24 -9.69
CA LEU A 128 -5.12 22.71 -9.28
C LEU A 128 -4.35 21.58 -8.58
N THR A 129 -3.01 21.60 -8.66
CA THR A 129 -2.13 20.61 -8.00
C THR A 129 -2.45 20.41 -6.51
N ALA A 130 -2.93 21.43 -5.81
CA ALA A 130 -3.36 21.34 -4.42
C ALA A 130 -4.63 20.46 -4.22
N GLY A 131 -5.58 20.51 -5.15
CA GLY A 131 -6.78 19.66 -5.14
C GLY A 131 -6.43 18.19 -5.41
N ILE A 132 -5.60 17.93 -6.44
CA ILE A 132 -5.08 16.59 -6.73
C ILE A 132 -4.29 16.03 -5.53
N ARG A 133 -3.51 16.88 -4.86
CA ARG A 133 -2.78 16.50 -3.64
C ARG A 133 -3.72 16.09 -2.52
N PHE A 134 -4.73 16.91 -2.20
CA PHE A 134 -5.69 16.62 -1.14
C PHE A 134 -6.48 15.32 -1.40
N PHE A 135 -6.89 15.11 -2.66
CA PHE A 135 -7.51 13.87 -3.11
C PHE A 135 -6.60 12.66 -2.85
N LEU A 136 -5.33 12.69 -3.29
CA LEU A 136 -4.41 11.56 -3.11
C LEU A 136 -3.96 11.37 -1.64
N GLU A 137 -3.80 12.42 -0.86
CA GLU A 137 -3.49 12.32 0.58
C GLU A 137 -4.64 11.63 1.36
N SER A 138 -5.90 11.83 0.92
CA SER A 138 -7.05 11.11 1.47
C SER A 138 -6.98 9.61 1.16
N TRP A 139 -6.62 9.23 -0.07
CA TRP A 139 -6.38 7.83 -0.45
C TRP A 139 -5.19 7.20 0.25
N VAL A 140 -4.10 7.94 0.50
CA VAL A 140 -2.99 7.48 1.38
C VAL A 140 -3.53 7.08 2.75
N GLY A 141 -4.41 7.90 3.35
CA GLY A 141 -5.03 7.60 4.63
C GLY A 141 -5.84 6.31 4.63
N ILE A 142 -6.66 6.11 3.59
CA ILE A 142 -7.48 4.89 3.40
C ILE A 142 -6.59 3.65 3.24
N PHE A 143 -5.62 3.70 2.31
CA PHE A 143 -4.76 2.56 2.00
C PHE A 143 -3.84 2.18 3.17
N ASP A 144 -3.27 3.15 3.88
CA ASP A 144 -2.44 2.91 5.06
C ASP A 144 -3.28 2.24 6.18
N THR A 145 -4.51 2.71 6.38
CA THR A 145 -5.44 2.18 7.38
C THR A 145 -5.84 0.72 7.11
N VAL A 146 -6.13 0.40 5.84
CA VAL A 146 -6.68 -0.91 5.45
C VAL A 146 -5.61 -1.92 5.06
N PHE A 147 -4.61 -1.55 4.27
CA PHE A 147 -3.64 -2.49 3.69
C PHE A 147 -2.27 -2.48 4.34
N PHE A 148 -1.81 -1.34 4.89
CA PHE A 148 -0.48 -1.20 5.49
C PHE A 148 -0.51 -1.07 7.02
N PHE A 149 -1.34 -1.90 7.66
CA PHE A 149 -1.39 -2.08 9.11
C PHE A 149 -1.66 -0.79 9.92
N GLY A 150 -2.47 0.13 9.39
CA GLY A 150 -2.98 1.30 10.10
C GLY A 150 -2.25 2.61 9.78
N THR A 151 -0.94 2.62 10.01
CA THR A 151 -0.12 3.85 9.97
C THR A 151 1.30 3.65 9.45
N LEU A 152 1.68 2.43 9.02
CA LEU A 152 3.09 2.11 8.81
C LEU A 152 3.69 2.84 7.61
N ILE A 153 2.92 3.04 6.54
CA ILE A 153 3.41 3.82 5.40
C ILE A 153 3.61 5.27 5.80
N ARG A 154 2.62 5.94 6.41
CA ARG A 154 2.78 7.34 6.81
C ARG A 154 3.88 7.55 7.85
N ARG A 155 4.11 6.59 8.75
CA ARG A 155 5.23 6.63 9.72
C ARG A 155 6.60 6.42 9.08
N GLY A 156 6.69 5.61 8.02
CA GLY A 156 7.96 5.35 7.33
C GLY A 156 8.34 6.38 6.26
N LEU A 157 7.35 7.09 5.69
CA LEU A 157 7.57 8.15 4.70
C LEU A 157 8.00 9.47 5.35
N GLU A 158 9.24 9.56 5.81
CA GLU A 158 9.79 10.79 6.42
C GLU A 158 9.71 12.02 5.49
N GLY A 159 9.91 11.83 4.17
CA GLY A 159 9.69 12.88 3.18
C GLY A 159 8.24 13.03 2.73
N GLY A 160 7.34 12.17 3.20
CA GLY A 160 5.91 12.20 2.92
C GLY A 160 5.54 11.90 1.46
N PHE A 161 4.66 12.74 0.93
CA PHE A 161 4.05 12.62 -0.39
C PHE A 161 4.28 13.90 -1.21
N SER A 162 4.62 13.76 -2.49
CA SER A 162 4.76 14.90 -3.40
C SER A 162 4.28 14.60 -4.82
N LEU A 163 3.91 15.66 -5.52
CA LEU A 163 3.47 15.62 -6.91
C LEU A 163 4.56 16.20 -7.81
N TYR A 164 4.62 15.71 -9.04
CA TYR A 164 5.35 16.35 -10.14
C TYR A 164 4.48 16.30 -11.40
N ASN A 165 4.78 17.16 -12.38
CA ASN A 165 4.15 17.09 -13.69
C ASN A 165 5.27 16.98 -14.73
N LYS A 166 5.34 15.84 -15.41
CA LYS A 166 6.27 15.61 -16.52
C LYS A 166 5.50 15.06 -17.73
N PRO A 167 5.14 15.93 -18.70
CA PRO A 167 4.49 15.52 -19.94
C PRO A 167 5.23 14.41 -20.67
N GLY A 168 4.48 13.45 -21.20
CA GLY A 168 5.02 12.30 -21.93
C GLY A 168 5.91 11.35 -21.11
N SER A 169 6.02 11.52 -19.78
CA SER A 169 6.77 10.57 -18.96
C SER A 169 6.00 9.26 -18.84
N ARG A 170 6.68 8.16 -19.13
CA ARG A 170 6.23 6.80 -18.80
C ARG A 170 6.15 6.56 -17.29
N VAL A 171 6.98 7.27 -16.51
CA VAL A 171 6.97 7.15 -15.05
C VAL A 171 5.77 7.91 -14.47
N GLN A 172 4.69 7.17 -14.24
CA GLN A 172 3.50 7.69 -13.55
C GLN A 172 3.71 7.87 -12.03
N GLY A 173 4.61 7.09 -11.43
CA GLY A 173 4.96 7.25 -10.03
C GLY A 173 6.23 6.49 -9.66
N PHE A 174 6.83 6.87 -8.52
CA PHE A 174 7.97 6.14 -7.94
C PHE A 174 8.18 6.48 -6.46
N TYR A 175 8.87 5.58 -5.75
CA TYR A 175 9.34 5.81 -4.39
C TYR A 175 10.80 6.32 -4.42
N GLU A 176 11.01 7.55 -3.98
CA GLU A 176 12.33 8.17 -3.83
C GLU A 176 12.96 7.73 -2.50
N LYS A 177 13.79 6.69 -2.55
CA LYS A 177 14.34 5.98 -1.38
C LYS A 177 15.16 6.88 -0.46
N GLU A 178 15.92 7.79 -1.04
CA GLU A 178 16.84 8.71 -0.37
C GLU A 178 16.08 9.72 0.48
N LYS A 179 14.93 10.19 -0.01
CA LYS A 179 14.03 11.12 0.71
C LYS A 179 12.91 10.41 1.48
N LYS A 180 12.77 9.09 1.33
CA LYS A 180 11.59 8.30 1.77
C LYS A 180 10.27 8.99 1.39
N ASN A 181 10.16 9.38 0.11
CA ASN A 181 9.02 10.14 -0.42
C ASN A 181 8.33 9.38 -1.56
N ILE A 182 7.00 9.41 -1.61
CA ILE A 182 6.23 8.94 -2.77
C ILE A 182 6.01 10.11 -3.73
N ARG A 183 6.39 9.91 -4.99
CA ARG A 183 6.25 10.89 -6.08
C ARG A 183 5.28 10.36 -7.12
N ILE A 184 4.23 11.14 -7.43
CA ILE A 184 3.23 10.82 -8.45
C ILE A 184 3.25 11.88 -9.56
N ASN A 185 3.22 11.44 -10.81
CA ASN A 185 3.07 12.28 -11.99
C ASN A 185 1.60 12.68 -12.12
N THR A 186 1.32 13.97 -12.15
CA THR A 186 -0.01 14.52 -12.43
C THR A 186 -0.14 14.97 -13.88
N TRP A 187 0.66 14.43 -14.79
CA TRP A 187 0.41 14.64 -16.21
C TRP A 187 -0.83 13.85 -16.63
N ASP A 188 -1.82 14.57 -17.14
CA ASP A 188 -2.95 13.97 -17.84
C ASP A 188 -2.78 14.20 -19.34
N SER A 189 -2.90 13.15 -20.14
CA SER A 189 -2.91 13.27 -21.60
C SER A 189 -4.24 13.81 -22.11
N GLY A 190 -5.30 13.78 -21.29
CA GLY A 190 -6.64 14.26 -21.63
C GLY A 190 -7.48 13.26 -22.44
N ASP A 191 -7.00 12.03 -22.62
CA ASP A 191 -7.67 11.00 -23.43
C ASP A 191 -8.96 10.48 -22.78
N ASP A 192 -8.98 10.33 -21.45
CA ASP A 192 -10.16 9.97 -20.66
C ASP A 192 -10.07 10.59 -19.25
N PRO A 193 -10.83 11.68 -18.98
CA PRO A 193 -10.86 12.35 -17.68
C PRO A 193 -11.39 11.49 -16.53
N ALA A 194 -12.27 10.51 -16.79
CA ALA A 194 -12.76 9.60 -15.76
C ALA A 194 -11.67 8.59 -15.35
N ALA A 195 -10.97 8.03 -16.34
CA ALA A 195 -9.84 7.13 -16.10
C ALA A 195 -8.62 7.84 -15.46
N TYR A 196 -8.51 9.17 -15.51
CA TYR A 196 -7.41 9.89 -14.86
C TYR A 196 -7.39 9.73 -13.34
N ALA A 197 -8.53 9.89 -12.68
CA ALA A 197 -8.62 9.72 -11.23
C ALA A 197 -8.37 8.27 -10.82
N GLU A 198 -8.91 7.31 -11.57
CA GLU A 198 -8.67 5.86 -11.38
C GLU A 198 -7.16 5.54 -11.50
N ARG A 199 -6.51 6.02 -12.57
CA ARG A 199 -5.08 5.89 -12.83
C ARG A 199 -4.23 6.44 -11.68
N LEU A 200 -4.51 7.66 -11.20
CA LEU A 200 -3.76 8.26 -10.09
C LEU A 200 -3.88 7.45 -8.79
N VAL A 201 -5.07 6.93 -8.48
CA VAL A 201 -5.31 6.10 -7.27
C VAL A 201 -4.58 4.76 -7.37
N CYS A 202 -4.62 4.08 -8.52
CA CYS A 202 -3.87 2.85 -8.77
C CYS A 202 -2.35 3.04 -8.69
N VAL A 203 -1.82 4.09 -9.34
CA VAL A 203 -0.39 4.40 -9.34
C VAL A 203 0.09 4.77 -7.93
N LEU A 204 -0.73 5.46 -7.14
CA LEU A 204 -0.47 5.69 -5.72
C LEU A 204 -0.38 4.36 -4.95
N PHE A 205 -1.39 3.49 -5.08
CA PHE A 205 -1.46 2.23 -4.34
C PHE A 205 -0.28 1.29 -4.67
N HIS A 206 0.04 1.19 -5.95
CA HIS A 206 1.25 0.53 -6.46
C HIS A 206 2.51 1.10 -5.79
N THR A 207 2.67 2.43 -5.79
CA THR A 207 3.88 3.08 -5.28
C THR A 207 4.00 2.96 -3.76
N MET A 208 2.89 2.92 -3.02
CA MET A 208 2.86 2.61 -1.59
C MET A 208 3.37 1.20 -1.29
N LEU A 209 3.03 0.18 -2.10
CA LEU A 209 3.60 -1.17 -1.92
C LEU A 209 5.13 -1.19 -2.12
N ASN A 210 5.63 -0.46 -3.12
CA ASN A 210 7.08 -0.30 -3.35
C ASN A 210 7.77 0.37 -2.16
N ALA A 211 7.16 1.42 -1.59
CA ALA A 211 7.65 2.08 -0.39
C ALA A 211 7.66 1.13 0.81
N PHE A 212 6.56 0.42 1.09
CA PHE A 212 6.46 -0.54 2.20
C PHE A 212 7.58 -1.58 2.13
N CYS A 213 7.75 -2.19 0.96
CA CYS A 213 8.76 -3.22 0.76
C CYS A 213 10.19 -2.68 0.98
N ASP A 214 10.54 -1.46 0.53
CA ASP A 214 11.90 -0.94 0.75
C ASP A 214 12.15 -0.42 2.17
N LEU A 215 11.13 0.16 2.83
CA LEU A 215 11.19 0.65 4.20
C LEU A 215 11.45 -0.49 5.20
N TYR A 216 10.76 -1.61 5.03
CA TYR A 216 10.74 -2.69 6.02
C TYR A 216 11.63 -3.89 5.67
N ARG A 217 12.00 -4.13 4.39
CA ARG A 217 12.85 -5.29 4.04
C ARG A 217 14.25 -5.18 4.60
N CYS A 218 14.79 -6.30 5.04
CA CYS A 218 16.17 -6.43 5.46
C CYS A 218 17.15 -6.11 4.33
N LYS A 219 18.14 -5.27 4.65
CA LYS A 219 19.20 -4.81 3.75
C LYS A 219 20.55 -5.50 4.03
N CYS A 220 20.56 -6.60 4.80
CA CYS A 220 21.76 -7.39 5.04
C CYS A 220 22.25 -8.10 3.75
N SER A 221 23.54 -8.42 3.69
CA SER A 221 24.18 -8.99 2.49
C SER A 221 23.55 -10.30 2.02
N ASP A 222 23.12 -11.17 2.95
CA ASP A 222 22.45 -12.43 2.63
C ASP A 222 21.03 -12.23 2.08
N CYS A 223 20.28 -11.26 2.60
CA CYS A 223 19.00 -10.87 2.01
C CYS A 223 19.18 -10.28 0.62
N LEU A 224 20.11 -9.32 0.45
CA LEU A 224 20.39 -8.68 -0.83
C LEU A 224 20.82 -9.69 -1.90
N ARG A 225 21.64 -10.68 -1.55
CA ARG A 225 22.03 -11.79 -2.45
C ARG A 225 20.85 -12.65 -2.88
N LYS A 226 19.88 -12.89 -1.97
CA LYS A 226 18.63 -13.63 -2.25
C LYS A 226 17.51 -12.75 -2.81
N ASN A 227 17.76 -11.46 -3.07
CA ASN A 227 16.73 -10.49 -3.40
C ASN A 227 16.34 -10.47 -4.88
N SER A 228 17.06 -11.16 -5.77
CA SER A 228 16.69 -11.23 -7.19
C SER A 228 15.37 -11.99 -7.39
N ALA A 229 14.60 -11.61 -8.42
CA ALA A 229 13.34 -12.27 -8.75
C ALA A 229 13.52 -13.77 -9.06
N ASN A 230 14.66 -14.14 -9.68
CA ASN A 230 15.11 -15.53 -9.87
C ASN A 230 15.21 -16.35 -8.58
N HIS A 231 15.64 -15.74 -7.47
CA HIS A 231 15.66 -16.37 -6.16
C HIS A 231 14.37 -16.10 -5.38
N GLY A 232 13.26 -15.75 -6.04
CA GLY A 232 11.97 -15.43 -5.42
C GLY A 232 12.02 -14.23 -4.48
N GLY A 233 12.94 -13.29 -4.72
CA GLY A 233 12.95 -11.96 -4.12
C GLY A 233 12.18 -10.93 -4.96
N ILE A 234 12.27 -9.66 -4.58
CA ILE A 234 11.54 -8.55 -5.24
C ILE A 234 12.22 -8.09 -6.54
N GLY A 235 13.47 -8.43 -6.80
CA GLY A 235 14.15 -8.06 -8.06
C GLY A 235 14.48 -6.57 -8.14
N THR A 236 14.20 -5.92 -9.28
CA THR A 236 14.30 -4.47 -9.45
C THR A 236 13.14 -3.72 -8.79
N GLY A 237 11.98 -4.38 -8.64
CA GLY A 237 10.84 -3.84 -7.88
C GLY A 237 9.60 -4.74 -7.86
N HIS A 238 9.45 -5.64 -8.83
CA HIS A 238 8.15 -6.23 -9.18
C HIS A 238 8.17 -7.77 -9.21
N GLY A 239 9.24 -8.40 -8.74
CA GLY A 239 9.38 -9.85 -8.62
C GLY A 239 8.30 -10.53 -7.73
N PRO A 240 8.33 -11.87 -7.60
CA PRO A 240 7.22 -12.65 -7.04
C PRO A 240 6.62 -12.18 -5.70
N PRO A 241 7.38 -11.72 -4.69
CA PRO A 241 6.80 -11.21 -3.45
C PRO A 241 5.90 -9.99 -3.69
N TRP A 242 6.33 -9.04 -4.53
CA TRP A 242 5.56 -7.85 -4.86
C TRP A 242 4.29 -8.21 -5.63
N SER A 243 4.42 -9.00 -6.69
CA SER A 243 3.29 -9.42 -7.55
C SER A 243 2.21 -10.16 -6.77
N ASN A 244 2.60 -11.07 -5.86
CA ASN A 244 1.66 -11.80 -5.00
C ASN A 244 0.94 -10.90 -3.98
N ALA A 245 1.60 -9.84 -3.49
CA ALA A 245 0.98 -8.88 -2.58
C ALA A 245 0.02 -7.94 -3.34
N MET A 246 0.47 -7.36 -4.46
CA MET A 246 -0.35 -6.46 -5.27
C MET A 246 -1.61 -7.14 -5.81
N ALA A 247 -1.51 -8.37 -6.33
CA ALA A 247 -2.68 -9.10 -6.83
C ALA A 247 -3.76 -9.29 -5.75
N ALA A 248 -3.37 -9.69 -4.53
CA ALA A 248 -4.31 -9.85 -3.42
C ALA A 248 -4.90 -8.51 -2.93
N MET A 249 -4.07 -7.46 -2.91
CA MET A 249 -4.50 -6.12 -2.51
C MET A 249 -5.45 -5.46 -3.53
N GLN A 250 -5.19 -5.64 -4.82
CA GLN A 250 -6.02 -5.21 -5.94
C GLN A 250 -7.37 -5.96 -5.95
N GLU A 251 -7.36 -7.28 -5.76
CA GLU A 251 -8.59 -8.08 -5.69
C GLU A 251 -9.51 -7.61 -4.55
N GLU A 252 -8.95 -7.29 -3.39
CA GLU A 252 -9.70 -6.82 -2.23
C GLU A 252 -10.18 -5.36 -2.37
N LEU A 253 -9.39 -4.47 -2.98
CA LEU A 253 -9.85 -3.11 -3.28
C LEU A 253 -11.00 -3.12 -4.31
N GLN A 254 -10.91 -3.99 -5.33
CA GLN A 254 -11.92 -4.12 -6.38
C GLN A 254 -13.31 -4.55 -5.85
N LYS A 255 -13.38 -5.21 -4.70
CA LYS A 255 -14.66 -5.61 -4.06
C LYS A 255 -15.43 -4.43 -3.47
N GLU A 256 -14.75 -3.33 -3.19
CA GLU A 256 -15.28 -2.20 -2.41
C GLU A 256 -15.49 -0.95 -3.27
N VAL A 257 -14.79 -0.83 -4.40
CA VAL A 257 -14.93 0.28 -5.36
C VAL A 257 -15.69 -0.13 -6.63
N ARG A 258 -16.30 0.84 -7.32
CA ARG A 258 -17.15 0.63 -8.51
C ARG A 258 -16.44 0.76 -9.86
N TRP A 259 -15.22 1.26 -9.84
CA TRP A 259 -14.34 1.44 -11.00
C TRP A 259 -13.39 0.24 -11.14
N VAL A 260 -12.67 0.14 -12.26
CA VAL A 260 -11.78 -1.01 -12.52
C VAL A 260 -10.41 -0.77 -11.90
N VAL A 261 -10.08 -1.56 -10.88
CA VAL A 261 -8.78 -1.46 -10.20
C VAL A 261 -7.73 -2.20 -11.02
N ASP A 262 -6.96 -1.46 -11.81
CA ASP A 262 -5.75 -1.95 -12.47
C ASP A 262 -4.50 -1.26 -11.91
N CYS A 263 -3.70 -1.98 -11.12
CA CYS A 263 -2.41 -1.49 -10.61
C CYS A 263 -1.21 -1.84 -11.54
N HIS A 264 -1.50 -2.15 -12.81
CA HIS A 264 -0.53 -2.46 -13.87
C HIS A 264 0.40 -3.63 -13.54
N ILE A 265 -0.16 -4.70 -12.99
CA ILE A 265 0.60 -5.90 -12.58
C ILE A 265 1.26 -6.57 -13.80
N THR A 266 0.58 -6.58 -14.95
CA THR A 266 1.08 -7.16 -16.20
C THR A 266 2.35 -6.46 -16.67
N GLU A 267 2.29 -5.13 -16.79
CA GLU A 267 3.37 -4.25 -17.23
C GLU A 267 4.55 -4.32 -16.24
N SER A 268 4.24 -4.38 -14.94
CA SER A 268 5.23 -4.55 -13.86
C SER A 268 6.02 -5.85 -13.97
N VAL A 269 5.32 -6.96 -14.23
CA VAL A 269 5.94 -8.28 -14.39
C VAL A 269 6.76 -8.33 -15.69
N GLN A 270 6.24 -7.79 -16.80
CA GLN A 270 6.98 -7.67 -18.06
C GLN A 270 8.25 -6.82 -17.91
N LEU A 271 8.19 -5.72 -17.14
CA LEU A 271 9.33 -4.87 -16.83
C LEU A 271 10.40 -5.62 -16.03
N GLU A 272 10.03 -6.36 -14.99
CA GLU A 272 10.98 -7.17 -14.21
C GLU A 272 11.59 -8.30 -15.07
N MET A 273 10.81 -8.93 -15.95
CA MET A 273 11.29 -9.91 -16.95
C MET A 273 12.26 -9.30 -17.97
N ALA A 274 12.14 -8.00 -18.27
CA ALA A 274 13.06 -7.29 -19.17
C ALA A 274 14.32 -6.77 -18.44
N GLN A 275 14.24 -6.55 -17.12
CA GLN A 275 15.33 -6.00 -16.31
C GLN A 275 16.14 -7.05 -15.52
N SER A 276 15.69 -8.30 -15.52
CA SER A 276 16.28 -9.44 -14.84
C SER A 276 16.05 -10.72 -15.66
N ASP A 277 16.88 -11.75 -15.48
CA ASP A 277 16.72 -13.04 -16.17
C ASP A 277 15.57 -13.89 -15.60
N TRP A 278 14.58 -13.27 -14.92
CA TRP A 278 13.48 -13.96 -14.28
C TRP A 278 12.29 -14.15 -15.21
N GLN A 279 11.72 -15.34 -15.16
CA GLN A 279 10.51 -15.71 -15.89
C GLN A 279 9.47 -16.25 -14.89
N PRO A 280 8.25 -15.68 -14.85
CA PRO A 280 7.16 -16.21 -14.04
C PRO A 280 6.66 -17.54 -14.61
N ARG A 281 6.32 -18.49 -13.74
CA ARG A 281 5.63 -19.72 -14.15
C ARG A 281 4.17 -19.43 -14.50
N ASN A 282 3.55 -20.31 -15.29
CA ASN A 282 2.14 -20.20 -15.66
C ASN A 282 1.19 -20.15 -14.44
N ASP A 283 1.50 -20.88 -13.35
CA ASP A 283 0.71 -20.80 -12.09
C ASP A 283 0.85 -19.46 -11.36
N GLN A 284 1.93 -18.71 -11.62
CA GLN A 284 2.11 -17.35 -11.11
C GLN A 284 1.30 -16.37 -11.95
N LEU A 285 1.47 -16.40 -13.27
CA LEU A 285 0.73 -15.56 -14.21
C LEU A 285 -0.79 -15.67 -13.99
N ALA A 286 -1.34 -16.89 -13.95
CA ALA A 286 -2.76 -17.12 -13.73
C ALA A 286 -3.27 -16.58 -12.39
N ARG A 287 -2.50 -16.73 -11.29
CA ARG A 287 -2.86 -16.14 -9.97
C ARG A 287 -2.78 -14.62 -9.92
N TRP A 288 -2.08 -13.99 -10.87
CA TRP A 288 -1.96 -12.54 -10.97
C TRP A 288 -2.88 -11.95 -12.04
N GLY A 289 -3.76 -12.76 -12.64
CA GLY A 289 -4.66 -12.32 -13.71
C GLY A 289 -4.00 -12.17 -15.08
N ILE A 290 -2.72 -12.53 -15.22
CA ILE A 290 -1.93 -12.31 -16.45
C ILE A 290 -2.08 -13.52 -17.39
N GLY A 291 -2.32 -13.24 -18.68
CA GLY A 291 -2.17 -14.22 -19.78
C GLY A 291 -3.29 -15.25 -19.93
N SER A 292 -4.25 -15.30 -19.02
CA SER A 292 -5.56 -15.87 -19.36
C SER A 292 -6.35 -14.84 -20.17
N SER A 293 -7.14 -15.26 -21.16
CA SER A 293 -8.23 -14.44 -21.70
C SER A 293 -9.35 -14.32 -20.68
N ALA A 294 -9.02 -13.76 -19.50
CA ALA A 294 -9.99 -13.36 -18.51
C ALA A 294 -10.96 -12.43 -19.23
N ARG A 295 -12.24 -12.83 -19.28
CA ARG A 295 -13.30 -11.92 -19.70
C ARG A 295 -13.09 -10.60 -18.94
N PRO A 296 -13.24 -9.44 -19.59
CA PRO A 296 -13.16 -8.17 -18.87
C PRO A 296 -14.06 -8.31 -17.65
N VAL A 297 -13.47 -8.12 -16.46
CA VAL A 297 -14.20 -8.20 -15.19
C VAL A 297 -15.27 -7.15 -15.31
N THR A 298 -16.48 -7.58 -15.65
CA THR A 298 -17.58 -6.67 -15.92
C THR A 298 -17.84 -6.03 -14.57
N PRO A 299 -17.60 -4.71 -14.40
CA PRO A 299 -17.73 -4.09 -13.10
C PRO A 299 -19.12 -4.43 -12.57
N PRO A 300 -19.26 -4.82 -11.30
CA PRO A 300 -20.49 -5.35 -10.75
C PRO A 300 -21.62 -4.40 -11.14
N ALA A 301 -22.60 -4.95 -11.88
CA ALA A 301 -23.55 -4.16 -12.67
C ALA A 301 -24.07 -3.01 -11.81
N ARG A 302 -23.80 -1.75 -12.25
CA ARG A 302 -24.03 -0.55 -11.44
C ARG A 302 -25.42 -0.66 -10.82
N HIS A 303 -25.47 -0.91 -9.51
CA HIS A 303 -26.75 -0.96 -8.81
C HIS A 303 -27.46 0.36 -9.14
N PRO A 304 -28.71 0.34 -9.62
CA PRO A 304 -29.43 1.56 -9.91
C PRO A 304 -29.37 2.43 -8.66
N PRO A 305 -29.14 3.75 -8.80
CA PRO A 305 -29.00 4.62 -7.64
C PRO A 305 -30.18 4.36 -6.72
N VAL A 306 -29.89 3.97 -5.47
CA VAL A 306 -30.91 3.78 -4.46
C VAL A 306 -31.64 5.10 -4.39
N LEU A 307 -32.87 5.14 -4.92
CA LEU A 307 -33.70 6.32 -4.92
C LEU A 307 -33.84 6.72 -3.45
N SER A 308 -33.16 7.80 -3.09
CA SER A 308 -33.29 8.35 -1.75
C SER A 308 -34.78 8.57 -1.51
N PRO A 309 -35.35 8.07 -0.39
CA PRO A 309 -36.76 8.28 -0.11
C PRO A 309 -37.03 9.79 -0.23
N PRO A 310 -38.14 10.20 -0.89
CA PRO A 310 -38.34 11.58 -1.30
C PRO A 310 -38.13 12.49 -0.11
N VAL A 311 -37.11 13.35 -0.20
CA VAL A 311 -36.78 14.31 0.85
C VAL A 311 -38.02 15.17 1.04
N ARG A 312 -38.70 14.96 2.17
CA ARG A 312 -39.90 15.71 2.51
C ARG A 312 -39.49 17.18 2.51
N PRO A 313 -40.07 18.04 1.65
CA PRO A 313 -39.61 19.41 1.54
C PRO A 313 -39.67 20.06 2.92
N PRO A 314 -38.64 20.83 3.33
CA PRO A 314 -38.68 21.53 4.59
C PRO A 314 -39.93 22.42 4.61
N PRO A 315 -40.60 22.58 5.77
CA PRO A 315 -41.78 23.42 5.86
C PRO A 315 -41.43 24.83 5.37
N ILE A 316 -42.22 25.33 4.42
CA ILE A 316 -42.05 26.66 3.83
C ILE A 316 -42.19 27.68 4.97
N ARG A 317 -41.05 28.22 5.42
CA ARG A 317 -41.05 29.45 6.20
C ARG A 317 -41.23 30.59 5.21
N LEU A 318 -42.40 31.23 5.28
CA LEU A 318 -42.60 32.53 4.65
C LEU A 318 -41.53 33.49 5.22
N PRO A 319 -40.89 34.32 4.37
CA PRO A 319 -40.01 35.37 4.88
C PRO A 319 -40.82 36.32 5.76
N ALA A 320 -40.22 36.72 6.88
CA ALA A 320 -40.68 37.92 7.57
C ALA A 320 -40.15 39.12 6.78
N ASP A 321 -41.03 40.08 6.47
CA ASP A 321 -40.65 41.33 5.87
C ASP A 321 -39.66 42.06 6.79
N ASN A 322 -38.47 42.32 6.27
CA ASN A 322 -37.51 43.28 6.82
C ASN A 322 -36.95 44.02 5.61
N ASP A 323 -37.62 45.12 5.25
CA ASP A 323 -36.97 46.22 4.59
C ASP A 323 -35.83 46.71 5.49
N ASP A 324 -34.64 46.90 4.93
CA ASP A 324 -33.84 48.09 5.19
C ASP A 324 -32.70 48.16 4.15
N ASP A 325 -32.58 49.33 3.54
CA ASP A 325 -31.54 49.67 2.57
C ASP A 325 -30.15 49.66 3.22
N ASP A 326 -29.13 49.22 2.47
CA ASP A 326 -27.92 50.05 2.41
C ASP A 326 -27.12 49.85 1.12
N HIS A 327 -26.75 50.96 0.49
CA HIS A 327 -26.00 51.02 -0.77
C HIS A 327 -24.49 51.18 -0.53
N HIS A 328 -23.69 50.96 -1.59
CA HIS A 328 -22.26 51.30 -1.74
C HIS A 328 -21.26 50.40 -0.96
N HIS A 329 -20.18 49.85 -1.54
CA HIS A 329 -19.34 50.33 -2.65
C HIS A 329 -18.55 49.17 -3.31
N TYR A 330 -18.52 49.13 -4.65
CA TYR A 330 -17.71 48.18 -5.42
C TYR A 330 -16.23 48.65 -5.51
N HIS A 331 -15.31 48.09 -4.73
CA HIS A 331 -13.87 48.32 -4.91
C HIS A 331 -13.13 47.10 -5.50
N ARG A 332 -13.11 47.09 -6.83
CA ARG A 332 -12.41 46.13 -7.71
C ARG A 332 -10.88 46.23 -7.57
N ARG A 333 -10.25 45.54 -6.60
CA ARG A 333 -8.79 45.38 -6.57
C ARG A 333 -8.34 44.22 -7.49
N ARG A 334 -7.86 44.61 -8.67
CA ARG A 334 -7.20 43.76 -9.65
C ARG A 334 -5.73 43.56 -9.24
N THR A 335 -5.39 42.43 -8.61
CA THR A 335 -3.99 42.06 -8.37
C THR A 335 -3.49 41.15 -9.49
N GLU A 336 -2.62 41.70 -10.34
CA GLU A 336 -1.92 40.94 -11.37
C GLU A 336 -0.92 39.98 -10.72
N VAL A 337 -1.25 38.68 -10.69
CA VAL A 337 -0.26 37.66 -10.39
C VAL A 337 0.57 37.45 -11.66
N LYS A 338 1.74 38.10 -11.70
CA LYS A 338 2.78 37.82 -12.70
C LYS A 338 3.08 36.32 -12.69
N ARG A 339 2.75 35.64 -13.78
CA ARG A 339 3.36 34.35 -14.10
C ARG A 339 4.86 34.58 -14.18
N ARG A 340 5.63 33.92 -13.32
CA ARG A 340 7.05 33.66 -13.54
C ARG A 340 7.15 32.25 -14.07
N ASP A 341 7.61 32.14 -15.30
CA ASP A 341 8.00 30.87 -15.88
C ASP A 341 9.28 30.42 -15.17
N ASN A 342 9.17 29.34 -14.38
CA ASN A 342 10.33 28.62 -13.84
C ASN A 342 10.59 27.43 -14.77
N ALA A 343 11.13 27.72 -15.95
CA ALA A 343 11.97 26.79 -16.69
C ALA A 343 13.44 27.14 -16.40
N GLU A 344 14.34 26.18 -16.57
CA GLU A 344 15.81 26.34 -16.48
C GLU A 344 16.38 26.58 -15.06
N ASP A 345 16.65 25.48 -14.34
CA ASP A 345 17.98 25.24 -13.73
C ASP A 345 18.05 23.81 -13.15
N ASP A 346 18.76 22.88 -13.81
CA ASP A 346 19.21 21.60 -13.20
C ASP A 346 20.29 20.83 -14.03
N ASP A 347 20.95 21.48 -14.99
CA ASP A 347 21.75 20.79 -16.04
C ASP A 347 23.22 21.28 -16.18
N ASP A 348 23.91 21.76 -15.13
CA ASP A 348 25.39 21.84 -15.16
C ASP A 348 26.16 21.80 -13.80
N HIS A 349 26.15 20.67 -13.09
CA HIS A 349 26.99 20.50 -11.88
C HIS A 349 27.82 19.21 -11.77
N HIS A 350 28.06 18.49 -12.87
CA HIS A 350 28.89 17.27 -12.88
C HIS A 350 30.07 17.30 -13.86
N ARG A 351 30.86 18.39 -13.84
CA ARG A 351 32.21 18.44 -14.45
C ARG A 351 33.27 19.11 -13.55
N ARG A 352 33.73 18.40 -12.51
CA ARG A 352 35.16 18.34 -12.06
C ARG A 352 35.32 17.61 -10.72
N ALA A 353 35.54 16.29 -10.78
CA ALA A 353 36.35 15.54 -9.80
C ALA A 353 36.70 14.17 -10.39
N GLY A 354 37.96 13.94 -10.73
CA GLY A 354 38.41 12.65 -11.25
C GLY A 354 38.54 11.60 -10.16
N VAL A 355 37.45 10.89 -9.82
CA VAL A 355 37.50 9.72 -8.92
C VAL A 355 36.74 8.56 -9.57
N LYS A 356 37.47 7.47 -9.89
CA LYS A 356 36.86 6.23 -10.39
C LYS A 356 36.10 5.52 -9.28
N GLN A 357 34.77 5.61 -9.26
CA GLN A 357 33.93 4.65 -8.53
C GLN A 357 32.97 3.92 -9.48
N LYS A 358 33.19 2.60 -9.63
CA LYS A 358 32.16 1.69 -10.10
C LYS A 358 31.07 1.60 -9.02
N LYS A 359 29.82 1.95 -9.34
CA LYS A 359 28.64 1.37 -8.67
C LYS A 359 27.37 1.58 -9.51
N GLN A 360 26.59 0.51 -9.64
CA GLN A 360 25.29 0.51 -10.28
C GLN A 360 24.25 1.16 -9.35
N THR A 361 23.38 2.00 -9.89
CA THR A 361 22.09 2.35 -9.28
C THR A 361 21.00 2.11 -10.32
N LYS A 362 20.36 0.93 -10.26
CA LYS A 362 19.14 0.67 -11.03
C LYS A 362 18.00 1.49 -10.40
N LYS A 363 17.53 2.54 -11.10
CA LYS A 363 16.23 3.17 -10.80
C LYS A 363 15.13 2.14 -11.09
N CYS A 364 14.19 1.97 -10.17
CA CYS A 364 12.94 1.28 -10.47
C CYS A 364 12.04 2.30 -11.20
N VAL A 365 11.62 1.96 -12.41
CA VAL A 365 10.97 2.86 -13.37
C VAL A 365 9.66 2.20 -13.75
N ILE A 366 8.56 2.61 -13.13
CA ILE A 366 7.21 2.23 -13.62
C ILE A 366 7.06 2.85 -15.02
N MET A 367 6.43 2.14 -15.95
CA MET A 367 6.28 2.56 -17.36
C MET A 367 4.83 2.89 -17.73
#